data_AF-A0A0W8D114-F1
#
_entry.id   AF-A0A0W8D114-F1
#
_cell.length_a   1.000
_cell.length_b   1.000
_cell.length_c   1.000
_cell.angle_alpha   90.00
_cell.angle_beta   90.00
_cell.angle_gamma   90.00
#
_symmetry.space_group_name_H-M   'P 1'
#
loop_
_entity.id
_entity.type
_entity.pdbx_description
1 polymer ?
#
loop_
_entity_poly.entity_id
_entity_poly.type
_entity_poly.pdbx_seq_one_letter_code
_entity_poly.pdbx_strand_id
1 'polypeptide(L)'
;MHAEIVPKYHRYLADKETIKAELNEWLKTYSDSGPKHGYIPVTESRSSDDDLEDKLQRFYLTKEQIEEARELNPMAEFNTARDSDSDSVDWSKSGCVNPPGLQGQCGSCWAFASLGALEAAQCIANGDKKAPSYSEQHLVSCDTKDFGCNGGAPVYAMQYLRDNGVCTESSYPYTSVEGGTAAACVKTCTPVKSGITDIAQLKSGDESALLGALKKQPVVVSVISNNPMWKQYKSGVITSCNTATVDHAVLAVGYDATTIKIKNSWGTEWGEDGYVRISRSSQGMGTCAVLTDMSYPKV
;
A
#
# COMPACT_ATOMS: atom_id res chain seq x y z
N MET A 1 32.33 -5.55 -27.88
CA MET A 1 32.66 -5.35 -26.46
C MET A 1 33.82 -4.39 -26.20
N HIS A 2 34.91 -4.34 -27.00
CA HIS A 2 36.00 -3.36 -26.77
C HIS A 2 35.77 -1.97 -27.42
N ALA A 3 34.90 -1.86 -28.43
CA ALA A 3 34.69 -0.60 -29.17
C ALA A 3 33.86 0.47 -28.42
N GLU A 4 32.99 0.06 -27.49
CA GLU A 4 32.12 0.97 -26.71
C GLU A 4 32.77 1.47 -25.41
N ILE A 5 33.85 0.82 -24.96
CA ILE A 5 34.54 1.17 -23.71
C ILE A 5 35.48 2.37 -23.93
N VAL A 6 36.14 2.44 -25.08
CA VAL A 6 37.14 3.47 -25.39
C VAL A 6 36.54 4.90 -25.37
N PRO A 7 35.36 5.16 -25.97
CA PRO A 7 34.75 6.49 -25.92
C PRO A 7 34.35 6.91 -24.49
N LYS A 8 33.78 5.98 -23.70
CA LYS A 8 33.38 6.24 -22.30
C LYS A 8 34.60 6.51 -21.41
N TYR A 9 35.72 5.82 -21.64
CA TYR A 9 36.95 6.05 -20.90
C TYR A 9 37.61 7.41 -21.23
N HIS A 10 37.63 7.82 -22.50
CA HIS A 10 38.13 9.15 -22.87
C HIS A 10 37.27 10.29 -22.29
N ARG A 11 35.95 10.11 -22.27
CA ARG A 11 35.02 11.07 -21.66
C ARG A 11 35.19 11.13 -20.13
N TYR A 12 35.34 9.98 -19.48
CA TYR A 12 35.71 9.92 -18.06
C TYR A 12 36.99 10.71 -17.75
N LEU A 13 38.05 10.55 -18.54
CA LEU A 13 39.30 11.28 -18.33
C LEU A 13 39.13 12.80 -18.48
N ALA A 14 38.27 13.24 -19.40
CA ALA A 14 37.96 14.67 -19.57
C ALA A 14 37.13 15.23 -18.41
N ASP A 15 36.19 14.44 -17.87
CA ASP A 15 35.26 14.86 -16.83
C ASP A 15 35.75 14.56 -15.41
N LYS A 16 36.94 13.96 -15.26
CA LYS A 16 37.44 13.38 -14.01
C LYS A 16 37.41 14.33 -12.82
N GLU A 17 37.80 15.59 -12.99
CA GLU A 17 37.78 16.58 -11.90
C GLU A 17 36.36 16.97 -11.48
N THR A 18 35.44 17.07 -12.45
CA THR A 18 34.01 17.30 -12.18
C THR A 18 33.42 16.10 -11.42
N ILE A 19 33.68 14.89 -11.90
CA ILE A 19 33.25 13.64 -11.27
C ILE A 19 33.80 13.52 -9.84
N LYS A 20 35.03 13.97 -9.60
CA LYS A 20 35.62 14.01 -8.27
C LYS A 20 34.91 14.99 -7.33
N ALA A 21 34.56 16.17 -7.81
CA ALA A 21 33.80 17.14 -7.02
C ALA A 21 32.41 16.59 -6.64
N GLU A 22 31.70 16.00 -7.60
CA GLU A 22 30.39 15.41 -7.40
C GLU A 22 30.42 14.18 -6.49
N LEU A 23 31.39 13.29 -6.65
CA LEU A 23 31.59 12.14 -5.78
C LEU A 23 31.83 12.60 -4.34
N ASN A 24 32.64 13.65 -4.13
CA ASN A 24 32.88 14.20 -2.79
C ASN A 24 31.59 14.76 -2.17
N GLU A 25 30.75 15.43 -2.96
CA GLU A 25 29.44 15.92 -2.48
C GLU A 25 28.48 14.77 -2.15
N TRP A 26 28.45 13.74 -2.99
CA TRP A 26 27.65 12.54 -2.78
C TRP A 26 28.09 11.79 -1.50
N LEU A 27 29.40 11.61 -1.29
CA LEU A 27 29.94 10.96 -0.11
C LEU A 27 29.66 11.74 1.19
N LYS A 28 29.57 13.09 1.15
CA LYS A 28 29.11 13.87 2.32
C LYS A 28 27.70 13.50 2.77
N THR A 29 26.87 13.03 1.84
CA THR A 29 25.48 12.63 2.13
C THR A 29 25.38 11.17 2.54
N TYR A 30 26.09 10.27 1.85
CA TYR A 30 25.82 8.83 1.91
C TYR A 30 26.94 8.01 2.56
N SER A 31 28.00 8.61 3.08
CA SER A 31 29.10 7.85 3.71
C SER A 31 28.64 7.01 4.92
N ASP A 32 27.71 7.50 5.73
CA ASP A 32 27.22 6.80 6.93
C ASP A 32 26.17 5.70 6.62
N SER A 33 25.28 5.96 5.65
CA SER A 33 24.18 5.05 5.29
C SER A 33 24.53 4.13 4.12
N GLY A 34 25.46 4.54 3.25
CA GLY A 34 25.79 3.88 2.00
C GLY A 34 26.24 2.44 2.14
N PRO A 35 27.16 2.09 3.07
CA PRO A 35 27.56 0.70 3.28
C PRO A 35 26.41 -0.18 3.80
N LYS A 36 25.54 0.36 4.65
CA LYS A 36 24.40 -0.39 5.25
C LYS A 36 23.36 -0.77 4.21
N HIS A 37 23.14 0.09 3.22
CA HIS A 37 22.13 -0.09 2.18
C HIS A 37 22.71 -0.63 0.87
N GLY A 38 24.02 -0.90 0.82
CA GLY A 38 24.71 -1.38 -0.37
C GLY A 38 24.90 -0.33 -1.48
N TYR A 39 24.65 0.95 -1.19
CA TYR A 39 24.90 2.06 -2.14
C TYR A 39 26.40 2.29 -2.37
N ILE A 40 27.23 1.94 -1.38
CA ILE A 40 28.69 1.98 -1.47
C ILE A 40 29.20 0.54 -1.40
N PRO A 41 29.36 -0.14 -2.54
CA PRO A 41 29.94 -1.48 -2.57
C PRO A 41 31.39 -1.45 -2.08
N VAL A 42 31.82 -2.54 -1.45
CA VAL A 42 33.20 -2.71 -0.98
C VAL A 42 34.12 -2.80 -2.20
N THR A 43 35.23 -2.06 -2.18
CA THR A 43 36.26 -2.17 -3.21
C THR A 43 37.23 -3.32 -2.88
N GLU A 44 37.76 -3.99 -3.91
CA GLU A 44 38.87 -4.95 -3.78
C GLU A 44 40.25 -4.28 -3.97
N SER A 45 40.30 -2.94 -3.88
CA SER A 45 41.50 -2.14 -4.15
C SER A 45 42.71 -2.54 -3.29
N ARG A 46 43.91 -2.37 -3.85
CA ARG A 46 45.19 -2.73 -3.22
C ARG A 46 45.94 -1.54 -2.62
N SER A 47 45.46 -0.31 -2.87
CA SER A 47 46.00 0.95 -2.35
C SER A 47 44.91 2.03 -2.24
N SER A 48 45.18 3.13 -1.53
CA SER A 48 44.23 4.25 -1.40
C SER A 48 43.97 4.97 -2.72
N ASP A 49 44.96 5.03 -3.59
CA ASP A 49 44.83 5.67 -4.90
C ASP A 49 43.96 4.81 -5.83
N ASP A 50 44.09 3.49 -5.74
CA ASP A 50 43.24 2.54 -6.47
C ASP A 50 41.78 2.59 -5.98
N ASP A 51 41.55 2.75 -4.67
CA ASP A 51 40.20 2.90 -4.09
C ASP A 51 39.50 4.17 -4.62
N LEU A 52 40.23 5.29 -4.66
CA LEU A 52 39.69 6.55 -5.17
C LEU A 52 39.38 6.43 -6.66
N GLU A 53 40.27 5.84 -7.45
CA GLU A 53 40.07 5.66 -8.88
C GLU A 53 38.88 4.74 -9.18
N ASP A 54 38.74 3.63 -8.45
CA ASP A 54 37.60 2.70 -8.56
C ASP A 54 36.27 3.42 -8.24
N LYS A 55 36.23 4.22 -7.17
CA LYS A 55 35.05 5.02 -6.82
C LYS A 55 34.68 6.03 -7.89
N LEU A 56 35.65 6.75 -8.45
CA LEU A 56 35.41 7.73 -9.53
C LEU A 56 34.85 7.07 -10.77
N GLN A 57 35.44 5.94 -11.19
CA GLN A 57 34.98 5.20 -12.37
C GLN A 57 33.58 4.62 -12.18
N ARG A 58 33.29 4.02 -11.02
CA ARG A 58 31.95 3.51 -10.71
C ARG A 58 30.91 4.63 -10.70
N PHE A 59 31.21 5.75 -10.04
CA PHE A 59 30.31 6.90 -9.98
C PHE A 59 30.01 7.46 -11.38
N TYR A 60 31.04 7.59 -12.22
CA TYR A 60 30.87 8.02 -13.61
C TYR A 60 29.99 7.04 -14.41
N LEU A 61 30.26 5.73 -14.32
CA LEU A 61 29.48 4.71 -15.02
C LEU A 61 28.02 4.69 -14.60
N THR A 62 27.73 4.86 -13.30
CA THR A 62 26.35 4.97 -12.82
C THR A 62 25.64 6.18 -13.42
N LYS A 63 26.31 7.33 -13.56
CA LYS A 63 25.71 8.51 -14.23
C LYS A 63 25.37 8.22 -15.69
N GLU A 64 26.29 7.59 -16.43
CA GLU A 64 26.05 7.20 -17.83
C GLU A 64 24.86 6.24 -17.95
N GLN A 65 24.73 5.27 -17.03
CA GLN A 65 23.58 4.36 -16.98
C GLN A 65 22.26 5.08 -16.70
N ILE A 66 22.28 6.11 -15.85
CA ILE A 66 21.08 6.92 -15.56
C ILE A 66 20.65 7.69 -16.79
N GLU A 67 21.58 8.31 -17.52
CA GLU A 67 21.27 9.04 -18.76
C GLU A 67 20.76 8.10 -19.85
N GLU A 68 21.39 6.92 -20.03
CA GLU A 68 20.92 5.90 -20.96
C GLU A 68 19.50 5.41 -20.59
N ALA A 69 19.22 5.20 -19.29
CA ALA A 69 17.90 4.84 -18.82
C ALA A 69 16.84 5.94 -19.07
N ARG A 70 17.23 7.22 -18.96
CA ARG A 70 16.36 8.37 -19.27
C ARG A 70 16.03 8.44 -20.74
N GLU A 71 17.04 8.27 -21.61
CA GLU A 71 16.86 8.27 -23.06
C GLU A 71 15.95 7.12 -23.53
N LEU A 72 16.11 5.94 -22.95
CA LEU A 72 15.27 4.78 -23.26
C LEU A 72 13.84 4.88 -22.71
N ASN A 73 13.60 5.74 -21.70
CA ASN A 73 12.32 5.86 -21.03
C ASN A 73 11.86 7.33 -20.93
N PRO A 74 11.52 8.00 -22.05
CA PRO A 74 11.25 9.44 -22.09
C PRO A 74 10.01 9.88 -21.31
N MET A 75 9.14 8.94 -20.93
CA MET A 75 7.93 9.20 -20.13
C MET A 75 8.11 8.84 -18.64
N ALA A 76 9.28 8.34 -18.24
CA ALA A 76 9.55 8.00 -16.85
C ALA A 76 10.04 9.24 -16.08
N GLU A 77 9.42 9.50 -14.94
CA GLU A 77 9.90 10.52 -13.99
C GLU A 77 10.98 9.91 -13.07
N PHE A 78 12.25 10.25 -13.31
CA PHE A 78 13.37 9.87 -12.46
C PHE A 78 13.58 10.94 -11.37
N ASN A 79 13.08 10.68 -10.17
CA ASN A 79 13.20 11.60 -9.05
C ASN A 79 14.51 11.38 -8.28
N THR A 80 15.29 12.45 -8.06
CA THR A 80 16.51 12.47 -7.24
C THR A 80 16.26 12.96 -5.81
N ALA A 81 15.00 13.21 -5.44
CA ALA A 81 14.62 13.41 -4.07
C ALA A 81 15.25 12.29 -3.26
N ARG A 82 16.08 12.66 -2.27
CA ARG A 82 16.46 11.76 -1.20
C ARG A 82 15.19 11.02 -0.80
N ASP A 83 15.25 9.71 -0.69
CA ASP A 83 14.50 9.04 0.37
C ASP A 83 14.97 9.73 1.66
N SER A 84 14.34 10.87 1.97
CA SER A 84 14.10 11.21 3.34
C SER A 84 13.35 10.00 3.85
N ASP A 85 14.03 9.19 4.65
CA ASP A 85 13.37 8.73 5.86
C ASP A 85 12.49 9.90 6.38
N SER A 86 11.19 9.76 6.55
CA SER A 86 10.39 8.55 6.41
C SER A 86 8.93 8.96 6.55
N ASP A 87 8.25 9.31 5.46
CA ASP A 87 6.78 9.40 5.51
C ASP A 87 6.23 8.28 4.64
N SER A 88 6.56 7.06 5.04
CA SER A 88 5.94 5.84 4.59
C SER A 88 5.35 5.14 5.79
N VAL A 89 4.21 4.48 5.57
CA VAL A 89 3.52 3.69 6.57
C VAL A 89 3.20 2.36 5.91
N ASP A 90 3.41 1.26 6.62
CA ASP A 90 2.95 -0.05 6.17
C ASP A 90 2.44 -0.86 7.36
N TRP A 91 1.15 -0.71 7.67
CA TRP A 91 0.49 -1.46 8.72
C TRP A 91 0.43 -2.96 8.43
N SER A 92 0.60 -3.39 7.17
CA SER A 92 0.62 -4.81 6.84
C SER A 92 1.83 -5.55 7.40
N LYS A 93 2.88 -4.81 7.81
CA LYS A 93 4.05 -5.37 8.51
C LYS A 93 3.83 -5.45 10.02
N SER A 94 2.75 -4.87 10.53
CA SER A 94 2.36 -4.95 11.94
C SER A 94 1.52 -6.20 12.20
N GLY A 95 1.39 -6.58 13.47
CA GLY A 95 0.41 -7.59 13.86
C GLY A 95 -1.04 -7.08 13.91
N CYS A 96 -1.27 -5.79 13.65
CA CYS A 96 -2.58 -5.17 13.71
C CYS A 96 -3.37 -5.22 12.39
N VAL A 97 -2.82 -5.83 11.34
CA VAL A 97 -3.57 -6.11 10.11
C VAL A 97 -3.63 -7.61 9.93
N ASN A 98 -4.83 -8.18 10.07
CA ASN A 98 -5.05 -9.60 9.79
C ASN A 98 -4.72 -9.94 8.33
N PRO A 99 -4.43 -11.21 8.01
CA PRO A 99 -4.25 -11.65 6.62
C PRO A 99 -5.46 -11.29 5.72
N PRO A 100 -5.27 -11.16 4.40
CA PRO A 100 -6.37 -11.01 3.44
C PRO A 100 -7.40 -12.12 3.54
N GLY A 101 -8.66 -11.74 3.75
CA GLY A 101 -9.80 -12.67 3.71
C GLY A 101 -10.20 -13.03 2.28
N LEU A 102 -11.17 -13.94 2.15
CA LEU A 102 -11.68 -14.41 0.86
C LEU A 102 -13.22 -14.27 0.82
N GLN A 103 -13.71 -13.20 0.20
CA GLN A 103 -15.15 -12.94 0.08
C GLN A 103 -15.87 -13.92 -0.87
N GLY A 104 -15.12 -14.49 -1.83
CA GLY A 104 -15.64 -15.40 -2.84
C GLY A 104 -16.65 -14.74 -3.79
N GLN A 105 -17.76 -15.42 -4.05
CA GLN A 105 -18.80 -14.98 -4.99
C GLN A 105 -19.80 -13.97 -4.38
N CYS A 106 -19.60 -13.57 -3.12
CA CYS A 106 -20.45 -12.62 -2.42
C CYS A 106 -19.88 -11.20 -2.54
N GLY A 107 -20.73 -10.22 -2.84
CA GLY A 107 -20.40 -8.79 -2.85
C GLY A 107 -20.26 -8.19 -1.45
N SER A 108 -19.51 -8.85 -0.56
CA SER A 108 -19.33 -8.50 0.86
C SER A 108 -18.05 -7.73 1.17
N CYS A 109 -17.36 -7.18 0.16
CA CYS A 109 -16.13 -6.40 0.34
C CYS A 109 -16.26 -5.25 1.35
N TRP A 110 -17.45 -4.63 1.41
CA TRP A 110 -17.82 -3.61 2.38
C TRP A 110 -17.67 -4.10 3.84
N ALA A 111 -18.01 -5.36 4.13
CA ALA A 111 -17.89 -5.96 5.46
C ALA A 111 -16.41 -6.22 5.80
N PHE A 112 -15.66 -6.83 4.88
CA PHE A 112 -14.22 -7.11 5.04
C PHE A 112 -13.40 -5.82 5.26
N ALA A 113 -13.68 -4.77 4.48
CA ALA A 113 -12.97 -3.50 4.63
C ALA A 113 -13.29 -2.84 5.99
N SER A 114 -14.57 -2.83 6.37
CA SER A 114 -15.03 -2.22 7.64
C SER A 114 -14.46 -2.93 8.87
N LEU A 115 -14.48 -4.27 8.88
CA LEU A 115 -13.90 -5.05 9.97
C LEU A 115 -12.38 -4.93 9.99
N GLY A 116 -11.70 -4.99 8.84
CA GLY A 116 -10.25 -4.77 8.79
C GLY A 116 -9.83 -3.43 9.38
N ALA A 117 -10.63 -2.37 9.18
CA ALA A 117 -10.40 -1.07 9.81
C ALA A 117 -10.65 -1.09 11.32
N LEU A 118 -11.74 -1.72 11.79
CA LEU A 118 -12.06 -1.85 13.22
C LEU A 118 -11.00 -2.67 13.97
N GLU A 119 -10.65 -3.84 13.44
CA GLU A 119 -9.65 -4.75 14.00
C GLU A 119 -8.30 -4.05 14.18
N ALA A 120 -7.86 -3.33 13.16
CA ALA A 120 -6.62 -2.57 13.21
C ALA A 120 -6.70 -1.41 14.20
N ALA A 121 -7.79 -0.63 14.18
CA ALA A 121 -7.96 0.49 15.10
C ALA A 121 -7.94 0.04 16.57
N GLN A 122 -8.63 -1.05 16.91
CA GLN A 122 -8.62 -1.60 18.27
C GLN A 122 -7.23 -2.10 18.67
N CYS A 123 -6.57 -2.86 17.80
CA CYS A 123 -5.23 -3.38 18.06
C CYS A 123 -4.24 -2.25 18.34
N ILE A 124 -4.28 -1.19 17.51
CA ILE A 124 -3.41 -0.02 17.64
C ILE A 124 -3.72 0.74 18.94
N ALA A 125 -5.00 1.00 19.23
CA ALA A 125 -5.42 1.75 20.42
C ALA A 125 -5.05 1.05 21.73
N ASN A 126 -5.14 -0.28 21.75
CA ASN A 126 -4.79 -1.09 22.92
C ASN A 126 -3.28 -1.36 23.06
N GLY A 127 -2.49 -1.12 22.01
CA GLY A 127 -1.09 -1.53 21.96
C GLY A 127 -0.90 -3.06 21.85
N ASP A 128 -1.90 -3.74 21.27
CA ASP A 128 -1.85 -5.19 21.08
C ASP A 128 -0.85 -5.58 19.99
N LYS A 129 -0.36 -6.82 20.06
CA LYS A 129 0.57 -7.38 19.06
C LYS A 129 -0.13 -8.17 17.96
N LYS A 130 -1.43 -8.37 18.09
CA LYS A 130 -2.24 -9.16 17.16
C LYS A 130 -3.65 -8.63 17.15
N ALA A 131 -4.16 -8.32 15.95
CA ALA A 131 -5.53 -7.89 15.79
C ALA A 131 -6.52 -8.98 16.22
N PRO A 132 -7.68 -8.60 16.80
CA PRO A 132 -8.79 -9.53 16.94
C PRO A 132 -9.28 -9.96 15.54
N SER A 133 -9.93 -11.11 15.45
CA SER A 133 -10.54 -11.59 14.21
C SER A 133 -12.05 -11.65 14.40
N TYR A 134 -12.74 -10.77 13.68
CA TYR A 134 -14.18 -10.59 13.73
C TYR A 134 -14.87 -11.18 12.51
N SER A 135 -16.16 -11.45 12.68
CA SER A 135 -16.97 -12.16 11.69
C SER A 135 -17.54 -11.21 10.65
N GLU A 136 -17.07 -11.31 9.41
CA GLU A 136 -17.74 -10.67 8.27
C GLU A 136 -19.15 -11.23 8.08
N GLN A 137 -19.37 -12.51 8.38
CA GLN A 137 -20.68 -13.14 8.23
C GLN A 137 -21.74 -12.49 9.11
N HIS A 138 -21.36 -12.07 10.32
CA HIS A 138 -22.27 -11.37 11.23
C HIS A 138 -22.79 -10.08 10.58
N LEU A 139 -21.92 -9.30 9.93
CA LEU A 139 -22.36 -8.13 9.14
C LEU A 139 -23.20 -8.53 7.94
N VAL A 140 -22.68 -9.44 7.10
CA VAL A 140 -23.34 -9.88 5.85
C VAL A 140 -24.75 -10.42 6.09
N SER A 141 -24.97 -11.10 7.21
CA SER A 141 -26.25 -11.72 7.55
C SER A 141 -27.17 -10.82 8.37
N CYS A 142 -26.63 -9.99 9.28
CA CYS A 142 -27.43 -9.33 10.31
C CYS A 142 -27.51 -7.80 10.17
N ASP A 143 -26.66 -7.16 9.36
CA ASP A 143 -26.85 -5.75 9.03
C ASP A 143 -28.01 -5.59 8.04
N THR A 144 -29.12 -5.03 8.53
CA THR A 144 -30.33 -4.81 7.72
C THR A 144 -30.34 -3.50 6.96
N LYS A 145 -29.31 -2.65 7.14
CA LYS A 145 -29.16 -1.39 6.42
C LYS A 145 -28.38 -1.58 5.12
N ASP A 146 -27.41 -2.50 5.15
CA ASP A 146 -26.71 -3.00 3.98
C ASP A 146 -27.42 -4.21 3.34
N PHE A 147 -26.91 -4.71 2.22
CA PHE A 147 -27.61 -5.67 1.36
C PHE A 147 -26.90 -7.03 1.27
N GLY A 148 -26.15 -7.40 2.30
CA GLY A 148 -25.42 -8.67 2.36
C GLY A 148 -24.49 -8.85 1.16
N CYS A 149 -24.73 -9.89 0.36
CA CYS A 149 -23.95 -10.18 -0.85
C CYS A 149 -24.25 -9.28 -2.05
N ASN A 150 -25.28 -8.43 -1.98
CA ASN A 150 -25.60 -7.47 -3.03
C ASN A 150 -24.91 -6.11 -2.84
N GLY A 151 -23.96 -6.02 -1.91
CA GLY A 151 -23.21 -4.80 -1.61
C GLY A 151 -23.66 -4.11 -0.33
N GLY A 152 -22.93 -3.05 0.01
CA GLY A 152 -23.12 -2.28 1.23
C GLY A 152 -22.17 -1.10 1.27
N ALA A 153 -22.41 -0.18 2.20
CA ALA A 153 -21.59 1.01 2.42
C ALA A 153 -20.79 0.84 3.72
N PRO A 154 -19.45 0.96 3.71
CA PRO A 154 -18.63 0.78 4.91
C PRO A 154 -19.04 1.65 6.12
N VAL A 155 -19.58 2.85 5.87
CA VAL A 155 -20.08 3.74 6.92
C VAL A 155 -21.29 3.12 7.65
N TYR A 156 -22.17 2.42 6.94
CA TYR A 156 -23.34 1.77 7.55
C TYR A 156 -22.94 0.53 8.34
N ALA A 157 -22.02 -0.28 7.80
CA ALA A 157 -21.40 -1.36 8.54
C ALA A 157 -20.75 -0.90 9.85
N MET A 158 -19.95 0.18 9.82
CA MET A 158 -19.35 0.74 11.03
C MET A 158 -20.39 1.29 12.01
N GLN A 159 -21.51 1.85 11.53
CA GLN A 159 -22.64 2.24 12.39
C GLN A 159 -23.29 1.02 13.05
N TYR A 160 -23.50 -0.07 12.30
CA TYR A 160 -24.02 -1.31 12.83
C TYR A 160 -23.09 -1.87 13.93
N LEU A 161 -21.78 -1.93 13.68
CA LEU A 161 -20.78 -2.40 14.63
C LEU A 161 -20.77 -1.55 15.91
N ARG A 162 -20.91 -0.23 15.80
CA ARG A 162 -21.03 0.68 16.95
C ARG A 162 -22.24 0.34 17.81
N ASP A 163 -23.39 0.16 17.18
CA ASP A 163 -24.68 0.08 17.88
C ASP A 163 -24.98 -1.35 18.39
N ASN A 164 -24.46 -2.39 17.73
CA ASN A 164 -24.79 -3.80 18.02
C ASN A 164 -23.60 -4.62 18.52
N GLY A 165 -22.37 -4.11 18.37
CA GLY A 165 -21.17 -4.91 18.58
C GLY A 165 -20.92 -5.90 17.44
N VAL A 166 -20.02 -6.85 17.67
CA VAL A 166 -19.54 -7.77 16.64
C VAL A 166 -19.22 -9.14 17.21
N CYS A 167 -19.44 -10.20 16.45
CA CYS A 167 -19.02 -11.55 16.83
C CYS A 167 -17.61 -11.86 16.32
N THR A 168 -16.91 -12.77 17.00
CA THR A 168 -15.60 -13.25 16.52
C THR A 168 -15.79 -14.20 15.35
N GLU A 169 -14.80 -14.27 14.45
CA GLU A 169 -14.83 -15.20 13.31
C GLU A 169 -15.02 -16.65 13.76
N SER A 170 -14.39 -17.04 14.88
CA SER A 170 -14.56 -18.38 15.47
C SER A 170 -15.98 -18.69 15.95
N SER A 171 -16.76 -17.68 16.33
CA SER A 171 -18.12 -17.84 16.87
C SER A 171 -19.20 -17.71 15.80
N TYR A 172 -18.89 -17.06 14.69
CA TYR A 172 -19.76 -16.89 13.54
C TYR A 172 -18.93 -16.93 12.25
N PRO A 173 -18.50 -18.11 11.78
CA PRO A 173 -17.58 -18.20 10.64
C PRO A 173 -18.16 -17.68 9.33
N TYR A 174 -17.28 -17.24 8.43
CA TYR A 174 -17.66 -16.86 7.07
C TYR A 174 -18.09 -18.06 6.23
N THR A 175 -19.32 -17.98 5.70
CA THR A 175 -19.97 -19.06 4.92
C THR A 175 -20.44 -18.60 3.54
N SER A 176 -20.53 -17.29 3.30
CA SER A 176 -20.98 -16.70 2.02
C SER A 176 -19.91 -16.71 0.91
N VAL A 177 -18.87 -17.54 1.02
CA VAL A 177 -17.81 -17.65 0.00
C VAL A 177 -18.35 -18.18 -1.34
N GLU A 178 -19.38 -19.01 -1.31
CA GLU A 178 -20.00 -19.62 -2.50
C GLU A 178 -21.48 -19.22 -2.64
N GLY A 179 -22.01 -19.28 -3.86
CA GLY A 179 -23.44 -19.13 -4.15
C GLY A 179 -23.95 -17.69 -4.14
N GLY A 180 -23.10 -16.70 -3.83
CA GLY A 180 -23.41 -15.28 -3.97
C GLY A 180 -24.59 -14.77 -3.14
N THR A 181 -24.98 -15.51 -2.10
CA THR A 181 -26.12 -15.19 -1.25
C THR A 181 -25.72 -15.12 0.22
N ALA A 182 -26.33 -14.19 0.95
CA ALA A 182 -26.13 -14.06 2.38
C ALA A 182 -26.95 -15.14 3.10
N ALA A 183 -26.30 -15.88 3.99
CA ALA A 183 -27.02 -16.75 4.92
C ALA A 183 -27.92 -15.91 5.84
N ALA A 184 -28.99 -16.51 6.36
CA ALA A 184 -29.86 -15.83 7.31
C ALA A 184 -29.10 -15.42 8.59
N CYS A 185 -29.47 -14.28 9.18
CA CYS A 185 -28.97 -13.90 10.50
C CYS A 185 -29.40 -14.91 11.55
N VAL A 186 -28.43 -15.53 12.22
CA VAL A 186 -28.67 -16.45 13.33
C VAL A 186 -27.97 -15.95 14.60
N LYS A 187 -28.62 -16.14 15.75
CA LYS A 187 -28.06 -15.74 17.05
C LYS A 187 -27.21 -16.85 17.65
N THR A 188 -26.08 -17.14 17.03
CA THR A 188 -25.13 -18.20 17.47
C THR A 188 -24.04 -17.69 18.40
N CYS A 189 -23.89 -16.37 18.53
CA CYS A 189 -22.86 -15.70 19.31
C CYS A 189 -23.46 -14.57 20.18
N THR A 190 -22.71 -14.17 21.20
CA THR A 190 -22.97 -12.92 21.94
C THR A 190 -22.00 -11.86 21.41
N PRO A 191 -22.49 -10.80 20.73
CA PRO A 191 -21.62 -9.76 20.19
C PRO A 191 -20.79 -9.08 21.28
N VAL A 192 -19.49 -8.91 21.03
CA VAL A 192 -18.60 -8.08 21.86
C VAL A 192 -18.72 -6.62 21.44
N LYS A 193 -18.52 -5.69 22.38
CA LYS A 193 -18.57 -4.26 22.07
C LYS A 193 -17.42 -3.90 21.12
N SER A 194 -17.75 -3.21 20.03
CA SER A 194 -16.76 -2.72 19.06
C SER A 194 -15.92 -1.56 19.57
N GLY A 195 -16.38 -0.82 20.58
CA GLY A 195 -15.67 0.35 21.09
C GLY A 195 -15.68 1.56 20.15
N ILE A 196 -16.35 1.47 18.99
CA ILE A 196 -16.50 2.61 18.08
C ILE A 196 -17.24 3.73 18.83
N THR A 197 -16.68 4.93 18.83
CA THR A 197 -17.29 6.13 19.42
C THR A 197 -17.84 7.06 18.34
N ASP A 198 -17.19 7.10 17.19
CA ASP A 198 -17.54 7.94 16.05
C ASP A 198 -16.92 7.37 14.76
N ILE A 199 -17.38 7.83 13.60
CA ILE A 199 -16.88 7.42 12.28
C ILE A 199 -16.33 8.66 11.58
N ALA A 200 -15.04 8.66 11.30
CA ALA A 200 -14.41 9.75 10.56
C ALA A 200 -14.65 9.54 9.06
N GLN A 201 -15.32 10.51 8.43
CA GLN A 201 -15.39 10.61 6.97
C GLN A 201 -14.34 11.61 6.49
N LEU A 202 -13.44 11.18 5.62
CA LEU A 202 -12.44 12.07 5.02
C LEU A 202 -13.02 12.81 3.82
N LYS A 203 -12.46 13.98 3.54
CA LYS A 203 -12.88 14.80 2.40
C LYS A 203 -12.50 14.10 1.09
N SER A 204 -13.49 13.93 0.21
CA SER A 204 -13.29 13.35 -1.12
C SER A 204 -12.27 14.14 -1.95
N GLY A 205 -11.38 13.44 -2.66
CA GLY A 205 -10.30 14.02 -3.46
C GLY A 205 -9.10 14.54 -2.65
N ASP A 206 -9.08 14.38 -1.32
CA ASP A 206 -8.00 14.87 -0.46
C ASP A 206 -7.00 13.78 -0.10
N GLU A 207 -5.95 13.63 -0.92
CA GLU A 207 -4.88 12.67 -0.64
C GLU A 207 -4.19 12.95 0.69
N SER A 208 -3.97 14.22 1.04
CA SER A 208 -3.29 14.59 2.29
C SER A 208 -4.09 14.14 3.52
N ALA A 209 -5.43 14.20 3.45
CA ALA A 209 -6.30 13.66 4.49
C ALA A 209 -6.15 12.13 4.63
N LEU A 210 -6.06 11.39 3.51
CA LEU A 210 -5.83 9.95 3.52
C LEU A 210 -4.48 9.60 4.16
N LEU A 211 -3.39 10.22 3.71
CA LEU A 211 -2.05 9.94 4.24
C LEU A 211 -1.96 10.31 5.73
N GLY A 212 -2.54 11.44 6.13
CA GLY A 212 -2.60 11.87 7.53
C GLY A 212 -3.37 10.89 8.42
N ALA A 213 -4.42 10.25 7.91
CA ALA A 213 -5.14 9.19 8.60
C ALA A 213 -4.33 7.87 8.64
N LEU A 214 -3.68 7.51 7.53
CA LEU A 214 -2.84 6.31 7.44
C LEU A 214 -1.66 6.33 8.42
N LYS A 215 -1.14 7.49 8.81
CA LYS A 215 -0.15 7.60 9.90
C LYS A 215 -0.65 7.09 11.25
N LYS A 216 -1.97 7.02 11.44
CA LYS A 216 -2.60 6.63 12.71
C LYS A 216 -3.16 5.22 12.65
N GLN A 217 -3.80 4.85 11.55
CA GLN A 217 -4.44 3.55 11.37
C GLN A 217 -4.83 3.29 9.91
N PRO A 218 -5.12 2.04 9.51
CA PRO A 218 -5.72 1.73 8.22
C PRO A 218 -7.06 2.44 7.97
N VAL A 219 -7.36 2.71 6.71
CA VAL A 219 -8.52 3.50 6.25
C VAL A 219 -9.30 2.71 5.22
N VAL A 220 -10.63 2.64 5.36
CA VAL A 220 -11.49 2.08 4.32
C VAL A 220 -11.53 3.05 3.15
N VAL A 221 -11.30 2.54 1.94
CA VAL A 221 -11.36 3.32 0.71
C VAL A 221 -12.19 2.59 -0.35
N SER A 222 -12.88 3.34 -1.20
CA SER A 222 -13.57 2.79 -2.37
C SER A 222 -12.71 2.90 -3.62
N VAL A 223 -12.72 1.87 -4.46
CA VAL A 223 -11.93 1.80 -5.69
C VAL A 223 -12.76 1.28 -6.87
N ILE A 224 -12.23 1.47 -8.07
CA ILE A 224 -12.72 0.84 -9.30
C ILE A 224 -11.98 -0.49 -9.49
N SER A 225 -12.68 -1.61 -9.30
CA SER A 225 -12.09 -2.96 -9.37
C SER A 225 -12.62 -3.80 -10.53
N ASN A 226 -13.76 -3.45 -11.13
CA ASN A 226 -14.39 -4.22 -12.20
C ASN A 226 -13.74 -3.98 -13.58
N ASN A 227 -12.41 -4.11 -13.65
CA ASN A 227 -11.62 -3.93 -14.86
C ASN A 227 -10.48 -4.97 -14.94
N PRO A 228 -9.90 -5.22 -16.13
CA PRO A 228 -8.82 -6.21 -16.28
C PRO A 228 -7.57 -5.88 -15.46
N MET A 229 -7.20 -4.60 -15.33
CA MET A 229 -5.99 -4.19 -14.60
C MET A 229 -6.05 -4.63 -13.14
N TRP A 230 -7.20 -4.47 -12.49
CA TRP A 230 -7.40 -4.91 -11.12
C TRP A 230 -7.62 -6.43 -11.04
N LYS A 231 -8.57 -6.98 -11.81
CA LYS A 231 -8.91 -8.42 -11.75
C LYS A 231 -7.72 -9.35 -12.03
N GLN A 232 -6.84 -8.96 -12.94
CA GLN A 232 -5.69 -9.76 -13.37
C GLN A 232 -4.39 -9.33 -12.70
N TYR A 233 -4.43 -8.38 -11.76
CA TYR A 233 -3.24 -7.91 -11.06
C TYR A 233 -2.49 -9.07 -10.38
N LYS A 234 -1.16 -9.10 -10.57
CA LYS A 234 -0.25 -10.08 -9.97
C LYS A 234 0.87 -9.42 -9.17
N SER A 235 1.44 -8.33 -9.68
CA SER A 235 2.46 -7.55 -8.99
C SER A 235 2.66 -6.21 -9.70
N GLY A 236 3.44 -5.32 -9.07
CA GLY A 236 3.80 -4.02 -9.63
C GLY A 236 2.88 -2.90 -9.14
N VAL A 237 2.78 -1.81 -9.90
CA VAL A 237 2.00 -0.63 -9.51
C VAL A 237 0.93 -0.36 -10.55
N ILE A 238 -0.34 -0.36 -10.14
CA ILE A 238 -1.44 0.07 -11.02
C ILE A 238 -1.41 1.59 -11.11
N THR A 239 -1.31 2.12 -12.33
CA THR A 239 -1.31 3.57 -12.60
C THR A 239 -2.63 4.10 -13.15
N SER A 240 -3.51 3.21 -13.63
CA SER A 240 -4.85 3.52 -14.11
C SER A 240 -5.73 2.27 -14.07
N CYS A 241 -7.03 2.45 -13.79
CA CYS A 241 -8.01 1.36 -13.80
C CYS A 241 -8.94 1.37 -15.02
N ASN A 242 -8.75 2.32 -15.96
CA ASN A 242 -9.73 2.67 -17.01
C ASN A 242 -11.11 3.05 -16.40
N THR A 243 -11.75 4.07 -16.95
CA THR A 243 -12.86 4.74 -16.27
C THR A 243 -14.09 3.84 -16.11
N ALA A 244 -14.54 3.68 -14.88
CA ALA A 244 -15.84 3.17 -14.47
C ALA A 244 -16.24 3.85 -13.14
N THR A 245 -17.43 3.59 -12.62
CA THR A 245 -17.84 4.07 -11.30
C THR A 245 -17.20 3.21 -10.21
N VAL A 246 -16.90 3.78 -9.03
CA VAL A 246 -16.43 3.00 -7.87
C VAL A 246 -17.39 1.86 -7.57
N ASP A 247 -16.85 0.66 -7.32
CA ASP A 247 -17.64 -0.57 -7.23
C ASP A 247 -17.20 -1.52 -6.09
N HIS A 248 -16.13 -1.18 -5.37
CA HIS A 248 -15.49 -2.09 -4.44
C HIS A 248 -14.85 -1.37 -3.27
N ALA A 249 -15.10 -1.87 -2.06
CA ALA A 249 -14.51 -1.36 -0.83
C ALA A 249 -13.28 -2.20 -0.44
N VAL A 250 -12.20 -1.52 -0.07
CA VAL A 250 -10.91 -2.13 0.29
C VAL A 250 -10.29 -1.36 1.44
N LEU A 251 -9.20 -1.88 2.01
CA LEU A 251 -8.53 -1.26 3.14
C LEU A 251 -7.16 -0.72 2.70
N ALA A 252 -7.00 0.61 2.70
CA ALA A 252 -5.68 1.22 2.59
C ALA A 252 -4.90 0.96 3.88
N VAL A 253 -3.75 0.29 3.77
CA VAL A 253 -2.94 -0.15 4.91
C VAL A 253 -1.59 0.56 4.98
N GLY A 254 -1.28 1.39 3.99
CA GLY A 254 0.01 2.03 3.93
C GLY A 254 0.22 2.85 2.69
N TYR A 255 1.33 3.56 2.67
CA TYR A 255 1.80 4.33 1.54
C TYR A 255 3.31 4.50 1.60
N ASP A 256 3.92 4.78 0.46
CA ASP A 256 5.30 5.25 0.36
C ASP A 256 5.34 6.54 -0.47
N ALA A 257 6.52 6.94 -0.94
CA ALA A 257 6.70 8.16 -1.73
C ALA A 257 5.83 8.20 -3.00
N THR A 258 5.53 7.05 -3.62
CA THR A 258 4.89 6.99 -4.94
C THR A 258 3.65 6.10 -4.99
N THR A 259 3.37 5.30 -3.96
CA THR A 259 2.29 4.32 -3.98
C THR A 259 1.44 4.33 -2.71
N ILE A 260 0.19 3.88 -2.86
CA ILE A 260 -0.70 3.50 -1.76
C ILE A 260 -0.80 1.97 -1.79
N LYS A 261 -0.58 1.33 -0.64
CA LYS A 261 -0.73 -0.11 -0.45
C LYS A 261 -2.12 -0.42 0.08
N ILE A 262 -2.80 -1.35 -0.59
CA ILE A 262 -4.19 -1.69 -0.32
C ILE A 262 -4.30 -3.19 -0.07
N LYS A 263 -4.98 -3.55 1.02
CA LYS A 263 -5.42 -4.91 1.33
C LYS A 263 -6.76 -5.17 0.64
N ASN A 264 -6.82 -6.24 -0.16
CA ASN A 264 -8.04 -6.71 -0.80
C ASN A 264 -8.67 -7.88 -0.01
N SER A 265 -9.86 -8.32 -0.42
CA SER A 265 -10.63 -9.42 0.18
C SER A 265 -10.81 -10.61 -0.77
N TRP A 266 -9.85 -10.83 -1.67
CA TRP A 266 -9.88 -11.88 -2.71
C TRP A 266 -8.89 -13.02 -2.44
N GLY A 267 -8.53 -13.24 -1.17
CA GLY A 267 -7.57 -14.24 -0.76
C GLY A 267 -6.12 -13.86 -1.05
N THR A 268 -5.19 -14.63 -0.49
CA THR A 268 -3.75 -14.39 -0.60
C THR A 268 -3.17 -14.79 -1.95
N GLU A 269 -3.88 -15.58 -2.76
CA GLU A 269 -3.41 -16.00 -4.09
C GLU A 269 -3.58 -14.92 -5.17
N TRP A 270 -4.31 -13.85 -4.84
CA TRP A 270 -4.50 -12.71 -5.73
C TRP A 270 -3.46 -11.61 -5.45
N GLY A 271 -2.92 -10.99 -6.49
CA GLY A 271 -1.97 -9.89 -6.34
C GLY A 271 -0.69 -10.25 -5.58
N GLU A 272 -0.20 -9.29 -4.80
CA GLU A 272 0.99 -9.43 -3.96
C GLU A 272 0.55 -9.95 -2.58
N ASP A 273 0.33 -11.26 -2.46
CA ASP A 273 -0.16 -11.93 -1.24
C ASP A 273 -1.51 -11.38 -0.72
N GLY A 274 -2.43 -11.04 -1.63
CA GLY A 274 -3.73 -10.42 -1.34
C GLY A 274 -3.71 -8.89 -1.26
N TYR A 275 -2.58 -8.26 -1.59
CA TYR A 275 -2.41 -6.82 -1.65
C TYR A 275 -2.23 -6.31 -3.08
N VAL A 276 -2.43 -5.01 -3.25
CA VAL A 276 -2.14 -4.27 -4.47
C VAL A 276 -1.51 -2.92 -4.13
N ARG A 277 -0.61 -2.47 -4.99
CA ARG A 277 -0.07 -1.10 -4.95
C ARG A 277 -0.64 -0.31 -6.12
N ILE A 278 -1.15 0.88 -5.81
CA ILE A 278 -1.60 1.84 -6.82
C ILE A 278 -0.73 3.09 -6.75
N SER A 279 -0.52 3.76 -7.87
CA SER A 279 0.23 5.01 -7.89
C SER A 279 -0.50 6.09 -7.08
N ARG A 280 0.25 6.88 -6.34
CA ARG A 280 -0.24 8.10 -5.72
C ARG A 280 -0.56 9.13 -6.80
N SER A 281 -1.67 9.84 -6.59
CA SER A 281 -2.09 10.93 -7.48
C SER A 281 -3.05 11.82 -6.71
N SER A 282 -2.67 13.08 -6.52
CA SER A 282 -3.51 14.10 -5.91
C SER A 282 -4.47 14.75 -6.93
N GLN A 283 -4.51 14.26 -8.17
CA GLN A 283 -5.37 14.78 -9.23
C GLN A 283 -6.74 14.09 -9.20
N GLY A 284 -7.81 14.87 -9.25
CA GLY A 284 -9.19 14.34 -9.26
C GLY A 284 -9.48 13.44 -8.06
N MET A 285 -9.95 12.22 -8.32
CA MET A 285 -10.26 11.22 -7.29
C MET A 285 -9.10 10.25 -7.02
N GLY A 286 -7.89 10.56 -7.51
CA GLY A 286 -6.72 9.69 -7.42
C GLY A 286 -6.80 8.45 -8.32
N THR A 287 -5.72 7.66 -8.32
CA THR A 287 -5.66 6.43 -9.12
C THR A 287 -6.74 5.45 -8.71
N CYS A 288 -7.44 4.90 -9.71
CA CYS A 288 -8.58 4.00 -9.49
C CYS A 288 -9.69 4.58 -8.60
N ALA A 289 -9.77 5.91 -8.54
CA ALA A 289 -10.75 6.66 -7.76
C ALA A 289 -10.65 6.41 -6.23
N VAL A 290 -9.47 6.03 -5.73
CA VAL A 290 -9.22 5.69 -4.31
C VAL A 290 -9.57 6.82 -3.32
N LEU A 291 -9.57 8.07 -3.77
CA LEU A 291 -9.90 9.23 -2.94
C LEU A 291 -11.40 9.58 -2.95
N THR A 292 -12.25 8.75 -3.56
CA THR A 292 -13.69 9.05 -3.72
C THR A 292 -14.43 8.98 -2.39
N ASP A 293 -14.31 7.86 -1.69
CA ASP A 293 -14.99 7.59 -0.42
C ASP A 293 -13.98 6.94 0.51
N MET A 294 -13.77 7.58 1.65
CA MET A 294 -12.68 7.28 2.58
C MET A 294 -13.18 7.48 4.00
N SER A 295 -13.13 6.42 4.81
CA SER A 295 -13.61 6.47 6.19
C SER A 295 -12.87 5.52 7.11
N TYR A 296 -12.89 5.82 8.41
CA TYR A 296 -12.33 4.93 9.44
C TYR A 296 -13.06 5.09 10.78
N PRO A 297 -13.09 4.05 11.62
CA PRO A 297 -13.69 4.12 12.94
C PRO A 297 -12.76 4.83 13.92
N LYS A 298 -13.33 5.65 14.82
CA LYS A 298 -12.65 6.11 16.03
C LYS A 298 -13.02 5.19 17.19
N VAL A 299 -12.03 4.55 17.79
CA VAL A 299 -12.17 3.63 18.93
C VAL A 299 -11.49 4.19 20.18
#